data_AF-A0A9X8YP69-F1
#
_entry.id   AF-A0A9X8YP69-F1
#
_cell.length_a   1.000
_cell.length_b   1.000
_cell.length_c   1.000
_cell.angle_alpha   90.00
_cell.angle_beta   90.00
_cell.angle_gamma   90.00
#
_symmetry.space_group_name_H-M   'P 1'
#
loop_
_entity.id
_entity.type
_entity.pdbx_description
1 polymer ?
#
loop_
_entity_poly.entity_id
_entity_poly.type
_entity_poly.pdbx_seq_one_letter_code
_entity_poly.pdbx_strand_id
1 'polypeptide(L)'
;SGMGESVVKFSLASLVGLLTLAIYLILVPMMMFFLLKDKEQLLNAVRRVLPRNRGLAGQVWNEMNQQITNYIRGKVLEMVIVGVATYLVFAVLDMRYSLLLAV
;
A
#
# COMPACT_ATOMS: atom_id res chain seq x y z
N SER A 1 -6.10 16.43 -47.51
CA SER A 1 -5.29 17.32 -46.65
C SER A 1 -4.69 16.65 -45.41
N GLY A 2 -4.79 15.33 -45.20
CA GLY A 2 -4.36 14.69 -43.93
C GLY A 2 -2.85 14.44 -43.73
N MET A 3 -2.03 14.43 -44.81
CA MET A 3 -0.59 14.16 -44.69
C MET A 3 0.19 15.34 -44.08
N GLY A 4 -0.11 16.58 -44.47
CA GLY A 4 0.58 17.77 -43.94
C GLY A 4 0.32 17.99 -42.45
N GLU A 5 -0.92 17.81 -41.99
CA GLU A 5 -1.25 17.89 -40.56
C GLU A 5 -0.55 16.80 -39.74
N SER A 6 -0.39 15.60 -40.30
CA SER A 6 0.26 14.48 -39.61
C SER A 6 1.76 14.74 -39.41
N VAL A 7 2.45 15.31 -40.40
CA VAL A 7 3.86 15.69 -40.29
C VAL A 7 4.06 16.80 -39.26
N VAL A 8 3.19 17.81 -39.24
CA VAL A 8 3.28 18.89 -38.24
C VAL A 8 3.03 18.35 -36.83
N LYS A 9 2.01 17.51 -36.63
CA LYS A 9 1.73 16.87 -35.33
C LYS A 9 2.89 16.00 -34.86
N PHE A 10 3.52 15.25 -35.77
CA PHE A 10 4.67 14.41 -35.46
C PHE A 10 5.90 15.22 -35.06
N SER A 11 6.19 16.31 -35.78
CA SER A 11 7.31 17.22 -35.46
C SER A 11 7.10 17.91 -34.12
N LEU A 12 5.87 18.37 -33.83
CA LEU A 12 5.53 18.96 -32.54
C LEU A 12 5.69 17.93 -31.40
N ALA A 13 5.19 16.71 -31.58
CA ALA A 13 5.34 15.64 -30.59
C ALA A 13 6.81 15.29 -30.33
N SER A 14 7.63 15.23 -31.39
CA SER A 14 9.06 14.93 -31.30
C SER A 14 9.83 16.03 -30.57
N LEU A 15 9.52 17.30 -30.86
CA LEU A 15 10.15 18.45 -30.20
C LEU A 15 9.83 18.48 -28.71
N VAL A 16 8.57 18.23 -28.35
CA VAL A 16 8.12 18.11 -26.95
C VAL A 16 8.86 16.96 -26.26
N GLY A 17 8.99 15.79 -26.89
CA GLY A 17 9.71 14.65 -26.34
C GLY A 17 11.21 14.93 -26.08
N LEU A 18 11.88 15.61 -27.01
CA LEU A 18 13.27 16.03 -26.83
C LEU A 18 13.43 17.03 -25.68
N LEU A 19 12.48 17.97 -25.55
CA LEU A 19 12.47 18.93 -24.45
C LEU A 19 12.25 18.24 -23.10
N THR A 20 11.31 17.29 -23.01
CA THR A 20 11.11 16.48 -21.80
C THR A 20 12.37 15.70 -21.42
N LEU A 21 13.05 15.09 -22.40
CA LEU A 21 14.30 14.37 -22.17
C LEU A 21 15.39 15.31 -21.64
N ALA A 22 15.54 16.49 -22.24
CA ALA A 22 16.52 17.49 -21.80
C ALA A 22 16.28 17.95 -20.36
N ILE A 23 15.00 18.18 -19.99
CA ILE A 23 14.62 18.51 -18.61
C ILE A 23 15.01 17.37 -17.67
N TYR A 24 14.68 16.13 -18.00
CA TYR A 24 14.99 14.97 -17.15
C TYR A 24 16.50 14.76 -16.99
N LEU A 25 17.28 14.94 -18.06
CA LEU A 25 18.73 14.81 -18.05
C LEU A 25 19.40 15.78 -17.07
N ILE A 26 18.78 16.93 -16.80
CA ILE A 26 19.27 17.92 -15.83
C ILE A 26 18.65 17.69 -14.45
N LEU A 27 17.33 17.54 -14.40
CA LEU A 27 16.56 17.48 -13.15
C LEU A 27 16.90 16.23 -12.33
N VAL A 28 16.96 15.05 -12.97
CA VAL A 28 17.20 13.78 -12.26
C VAL A 28 18.56 13.77 -11.54
N PRO A 29 19.71 14.07 -12.18
CA PRO A 29 20.99 14.09 -11.49
C PRO A 29 21.09 15.20 -10.45
N MET A 30 20.46 16.37 -10.69
CA MET A 30 20.35 17.43 -9.68
C MET A 30 19.62 16.93 -8.43
N MET A 31 18.44 16.31 -8.61
CA MET A 31 17.65 15.74 -7.52
C MET A 31 18.43 14.65 -6.78
N MET A 32 19.10 13.76 -7.51
CA MET A 32 19.89 12.69 -6.92
C MET A 32 21.08 13.25 -6.13
N PHE A 33 21.74 14.29 -6.64
CA PHE A 33 22.81 14.99 -5.93
C PHE A 33 22.29 15.64 -4.63
N PHE A 34 21.17 16.35 -4.67
CA PHE A 34 20.57 16.95 -3.47
C PHE A 34 20.17 15.90 -2.44
N LEU A 35 19.53 14.81 -2.87
CA LEU A 35 19.15 13.72 -1.99
C LEU A 35 20.38 13.08 -1.32
N LEU A 36 21.48 12.91 -2.06
CA LEU A 36 22.74 12.37 -1.54
C LEU A 36 23.46 13.37 -0.63
N LYS A 37 23.42 14.67 -0.95
CA LYS A 37 23.99 15.74 -0.14
C LYS A 37 23.30 15.83 1.22
N ASP A 38 21.97 15.75 1.23
CA ASP A 38 21.14 15.93 2.44
C ASP A 38 20.80 14.59 3.12
N LYS A 39 21.49 13.51 2.74
CA LYS A 39 21.24 12.15 3.25
C LYS A 39 21.23 12.06 4.77
N GLU A 40 22.09 12.82 5.46
CA GLU A 40 22.20 12.75 6.92
C GLU A 40 20.97 13.33 7.61
N GLN A 41 20.42 14.44 7.11
CA GLN A 41 19.17 15.00 7.63
C GLN A 41 18.00 14.04 7.39
N LEU A 42 17.94 13.45 6.20
CA LEU A 42 16.91 12.49 5.81
C LEU A 42 16.97 11.23 6.69
N LEU A 43 18.16 10.66 6.89
CA LEU A 43 18.38 9.50 7.76
C LEU A 43 18.08 9.81 9.22
N ASN A 44 18.41 11.01 9.71
CA ASN A 44 18.10 11.41 11.08
C ASN A 44 16.59 11.60 11.31
N ALA A 45 15.86 12.12 10.31
CA ALA A 45 14.40 12.19 10.36
C ALA A 45 13.78 10.79 10.44
N VAL A 46 14.24 9.86 9.60
CA VAL A 46 13.80 8.45 9.62
C VAL A 46 14.14 7.79 10.96
N ARG A 47 15.36 8.00 11.49
CA ARG A 47 15.78 7.48 12.80
C ARG A 47 14.97 8.01 13.98
N ARG A 48 14.32 9.17 13.86
CA ARG A 48 13.44 9.73 14.91
C ARG A 48 12.09 9.00 14.98
N VAL A 49 11.63 8.45 13.86
CA VAL A 49 10.40 7.65 13.78
C VAL A 49 10.67 6.21 14.24
N LEU A 50 11.86 5.67 13.95
CA LEU A 50 12.21 4.34 14.42
C LEU A 50 12.52 4.32 15.93
N PRO A 51 12.06 3.31 16.67
CA PRO A 51 12.39 3.15 18.08
C PRO A 51 13.91 3.01 18.26
N ARG A 52 14.47 3.91 19.07
CA ARG A 52 15.92 4.02 19.33
C ARG A 52 16.48 2.75 20.00
N ASN A 53 15.66 2.08 20.80
CA ASN A 53 15.96 0.80 21.43
C ASN A 53 15.48 -0.36 20.55
N ARG A 54 16.35 -0.81 19.64
CA ARG A 54 16.08 -1.94 18.73
C ARG A 54 15.69 -3.23 19.47
N GLY A 55 16.20 -3.43 20.69
CA GLY A 55 15.82 -4.56 21.54
C GLY A 55 14.36 -4.51 22.00
N LEU A 56 13.88 -3.34 22.45
CA LEU A 56 12.47 -3.17 22.85
C LEU A 56 11.53 -3.32 21.65
N ALA A 57 11.91 -2.77 20.49
CA ALA A 57 11.13 -2.94 19.27
C ALA A 57 10.99 -4.41 18.86
N GLY A 58 12.06 -5.19 18.97
CA GLY A 58 12.03 -6.63 18.72
C GLY A 58 11.18 -7.41 19.74
N GLN A 59 11.23 -7.02 21.02
CA GLN A 59 10.38 -7.62 22.05
C GLN A 59 8.90 -7.32 21.80
N VAL A 60 8.55 -6.06 21.53
CA VAL A 60 7.17 -5.66 21.17
C VAL A 60 6.72 -6.37 19.89
N TRP A 61 7.59 -6.52 18.89
CA TRP A 61 7.26 -7.25 17.67
C TRP A 61 6.93 -8.71 17.94
N ASN A 62 7.73 -9.40 18.76
CA ASN A 62 7.47 -10.79 19.14
C ASN A 62 6.19 -10.92 19.97
N GLU A 63 5.96 -10.00 20.89
CA GLU A 63 4.74 -9.97 21.70
C GLU A 63 3.51 -9.72 20.82
N MET A 64 3.57 -8.75 19.92
CA MET A 64 2.53 -8.48 18.93
C MET A 64 2.27 -9.70 18.05
N ASN A 65 3.30 -10.39 17.58
CA ASN A 65 3.14 -11.59 16.76
C ASN A 65 2.39 -12.71 17.53
N GLN A 66 2.71 -12.88 18.81
CA GLN A 66 2.02 -13.84 19.67
C GLN A 66 0.57 -13.41 19.93
N GLN A 67 0.32 -12.12 20.18
CA GLN A 67 -1.01 -11.58 20.38
C GLN A 67 -1.87 -11.69 19.13
N ILE A 68 -1.34 -11.38 17.94
CA ILE A 68 -2.03 -11.54 16.66
C ILE A 68 -2.42 -13.00 16.45
N THR A 69 -1.49 -13.93 16.70
CA THR A 69 -1.77 -15.37 16.57
C THR A 69 -2.91 -15.82 17.48
N ASN A 70 -2.89 -15.39 18.75
CA ASN A 70 -3.93 -15.71 19.72
C ASN A 70 -5.27 -15.03 19.38
N TYR A 71 -5.22 -13.78 18.91
CA TYR A 71 -6.39 -13.03 18.46
C TYR A 71 -7.05 -13.71 17.26
N ILE A 72 -6.29 -14.12 16.24
CA ILE A 72 -6.80 -14.84 15.08
C ILE A 72 -7.47 -16.14 15.51
N ARG A 73 -6.84 -16.93 16.39
CA ARG A 73 -7.43 -18.18 16.91
C ARG A 73 -8.77 -17.92 17.61
N GLY A 74 -8.84 -16.89 18.45
CA GLY A 74 -10.08 -16.49 19.11
C GLY A 74 -11.14 -16.00 18.12
N LYS A 75 -10.76 -15.17 17.15
CA LYS A 75 -11.67 -14.62 16.14
C LYS A 75 -12.26 -15.68 15.22
N VAL A 76 -11.48 -16.69 14.85
CA VAL A 76 -12.00 -17.82 14.05
C VAL A 76 -13.10 -18.55 14.82
N LEU A 77 -12.91 -18.80 16.12
CA LEU A 77 -13.94 -19.43 16.94
C LEU A 77 -15.20 -18.56 17.06
N GLU A 78 -15.03 -17.24 17.27
CA GLU A 78 -16.13 -16.28 17.30
C GLU A 78 -16.94 -16.31 15.99
N MET A 79 -16.26 -16.27 14.83
CA MET A 79 -16.90 -16.34 13.52
C MET A 79 -17.69 -17.64 13.32
N VAL A 80 -17.16 -18.78 13.79
CA VAL A 80 -17.86 -20.07 13.73
C VAL A 80 -19.12 -20.04 14.59
N ILE A 81 -19.03 -19.54 15.83
CA ILE A 81 -20.17 -19.47 16.75
C ILE A 81 -21.26 -18.55 16.17
N VAL A 82 -20.89 -17.35 15.72
CA VAL A 82 -21.82 -16.38 15.13
C VAL A 82 -22.45 -16.93 13.84
N GLY A 83 -21.65 -17.59 13.00
CA GLY A 83 -22.14 -18.21 11.76
C GLY A 83 -23.15 -19.34 12.02
N VAL A 84 -22.87 -20.23 12.97
CA VAL A 84 -23.79 -21.32 13.35
C VAL A 84 -25.05 -20.78 14.00
N ALA A 85 -24.93 -19.83 14.93
CA ALA A 85 -26.08 -19.22 15.59
C ALA A 85 -27.00 -18.53 14.57
N THR A 86 -26.43 -17.76 13.65
CA THR A 86 -27.18 -17.07 12.59
C THR A 86 -27.83 -18.06 11.63
N TYR A 87 -27.13 -19.13 11.24
CA TYR A 87 -27.68 -20.20 10.40
C TYR A 87 -28.91 -20.86 11.04
N LEU A 88 -28.84 -21.21 12.33
CA LEU A 88 -29.96 -21.85 13.03
C LEU A 88 -31.19 -20.94 13.09
N VAL A 89 -30.99 -19.65 13.40
CA VAL A 89 -32.08 -18.67 13.44
C VAL A 89 -32.76 -18.55 12.07
N PHE A 90 -31.98 -18.42 10.99
CA PHE A 90 -32.54 -18.30 9.64
C PHE A 90 -33.14 -19.60 9.10
N ALA A 91 -32.66 -20.77 9.53
CA ALA A 91 -33.27 -22.06 9.20
C ALA A 91 -34.66 -22.21 9.83
N VAL A 92 -34.85 -21.76 11.07
CA VAL A 92 -36.18 -21.74 11.73
C VAL A 92 -37.14 -20.77 11.03
N LEU A 93 -36.64 -19.68 10.48
CA LEU A 93 -37.43 -18.68 9.75
C LEU A 93 -37.70 -19.06 8.27
N ASP A 94 -37.35 -20.29 7.85
CA ASP A 94 -37.52 -20.83 6.49
C ASP A 94 -36.96 -19.93 5.37
N MET A 95 -35.91 -19.17 5.66
CA MET A 95 -35.30 -18.24 4.71
C MET A 95 -34.30 -18.98 3.81
N ARG A 96 -34.60 -19.07 2.50
CA ARG A 96 -33.83 -19.78 1.47
C ARG A 96 -32.37 -19.32 1.23
N TYR A 97 -31.91 -18.26 1.91
CA TYR A 97 -30.57 -17.66 1.77
C TYR A 97 -29.80 -17.55 3.10
N SER A 98 -30.15 -18.38 4.08
CA SER A 98 -29.61 -18.42 5.46
C SER A 98 -28.08 -18.38 5.53
N LEU A 99 -27.42 -19.09 4.61
CA LEU A 99 -25.97 -19.28 4.61
C LEU A 99 -25.20 -18.10 3.99
N LEU A 100 -25.85 -17.32 3.11
CA LEU A 100 -25.26 -16.12 2.48
C LEU A 100 -25.39 -14.86 3.36
N LEU A 101 -26.34 -14.85 4.29
CA LEU A 101 -26.59 -13.77 5.24
C LEU A 101 -25.89 -13.99 6.59
N ALA A 102 -25.33 -15.17 6.82
CA ALA A 102 -24.57 -15.50 8.02
C ALA A 102 -23.10 -15.05 7.85
N VAL A 103 -22.87 -13.74 7.85
CA VAL A 103 -21.53 -13.12 7.87
C VAL A 103 -21.55 -11.85 8.69
#